data_AF-A0A2R8B5K0-F1
#
_entry.id   AF-A0A2R8B5K0-F1
#
_cell.length_a   1.000
_cell.length_b   1.000
_cell.length_c   1.000
_cell.angle_alpha   90.00
_cell.angle_beta   90.00
_cell.angle_gamma   90.00
#
_symmetry.space_group_name_H-M   'P 1'
#
loop_
_entity.id
_entity.type
_entity.pdbx_description
1 polymer ?
#
loop_
_entity_poly.entity_id
_entity_poly.type
_entity_poly.pdbx_seq_one_letter_code
_entity_poly.pdbx_strand_id
1 'polypeptide(L)'
;MSETTAAAMTDDAILADAAALRFVFADEDERSGRVEMLDGDDRIARRDEINTLSRSIPCFTPGTHLATPQGEVPADTVRPGDRLITRDNGAQKVLWCGRVCYGWRALGLNPLLRPVRFASGSLGNGLPERDLTVSPNHRMLLRQENAEMLVPAADLVGRPGIGRITPREVTYLQIFLPRHEAVLSDGVWSESFEAAPGDISRLSESDRTALAEVAPERSAAEALRPAAAAGALESIRP
;
A
#
# COMPACT_ATOMS: atom_id res chain seq x y z
N MET A 1 -13.83 27.73 21.38
CA MET A 1 -13.21 27.29 20.12
C MET A 1 -13.08 25.78 20.23
N SER A 2 -14.03 25.05 19.67
CA SER A 2 -14.08 23.59 19.74
C SER A 2 -13.55 23.06 18.42
N GLU A 3 -12.30 22.62 18.39
CA GLU A 3 -11.80 21.77 17.32
C GLU A 3 -12.57 20.46 17.40
N THR A 4 -13.46 20.24 16.43
CA THR A 4 -14.10 18.95 16.25
C THR A 4 -13.09 18.05 15.57
N THR A 5 -12.48 17.15 16.32
CA THR A 5 -11.65 16.07 15.80
C THR A 5 -12.51 15.24 14.86
N ALA A 6 -12.33 15.41 13.55
CA ALA A 6 -12.97 14.57 12.55
C ALA A 6 -12.50 13.14 12.80
N ALA A 7 -13.41 12.28 13.27
CA ALA A 7 -13.15 10.85 13.32
C ALA A 7 -12.73 10.40 11.92
N ALA A 8 -11.60 9.71 11.82
CA ALA A 8 -11.16 9.15 10.56
C ALA A 8 -12.18 8.10 10.11
N MET A 9 -13.02 8.50 9.17
CA MET A 9 -13.96 7.62 8.48
C MET A 9 -13.15 6.69 7.58
N THR A 10 -13.50 5.40 7.57
CA THR A 10 -12.94 4.45 6.62
C THR A 10 -13.26 4.88 5.18
N ASP A 11 -12.40 4.55 4.21
CA ASP A 11 -12.62 4.90 2.80
C ASP A 11 -14.01 4.45 2.30
N ASP A 12 -14.50 3.31 2.80
CA ASP A 12 -15.84 2.79 2.53
C ASP A 12 -16.95 3.73 3.02
N ALA A 13 -16.78 4.35 4.20
CA ALA A 13 -17.74 5.31 4.73
C ALA A 13 -17.67 6.67 4.02
N ILE A 14 -16.50 7.06 3.49
CA ILE A 14 -16.36 8.26 2.65
C ILE A 14 -17.05 8.05 1.29
N LEU A 15 -16.95 6.85 0.73
CA LEU A 15 -17.51 6.48 -0.57
C LEU A 15 -18.99 6.10 -0.53
N ALA A 16 -19.54 5.72 0.64
CA ALA A 16 -20.88 5.17 0.78
C ALA A 16 -21.98 6.12 0.30
N ASP A 17 -21.85 7.42 0.61
CA ASP A 17 -22.88 8.43 0.32
C ASP A 17 -22.62 9.21 -0.99
N ALA A 18 -21.47 8.99 -1.63
CA ALA A 18 -21.15 9.66 -2.89
C ALA A 18 -21.84 8.98 -4.08
N ALA A 19 -22.54 9.77 -4.89
CA ALA A 19 -23.06 9.32 -6.19
C ALA A 19 -21.95 9.31 -7.25
N ALA A 20 -21.03 10.29 -7.19
CA ALA A 20 -19.85 10.36 -8.04
C ALA A 20 -18.68 11.04 -7.31
N LEU A 21 -17.47 10.75 -7.76
CA LEU A 21 -16.26 11.47 -7.34
C LEU A 21 -15.71 12.26 -8.53
N ARG A 22 -15.39 13.54 -8.30
CA ARG A 22 -14.64 14.37 -9.23
C ARG A 22 -13.25 14.63 -8.67
N PHE A 23 -12.24 14.12 -9.35
CA PHE A 23 -10.84 14.40 -9.03
C PHE A 23 -10.41 15.70 -9.74
N VAL A 24 -9.89 16.63 -8.98
CA VAL A 24 -9.29 17.87 -9.49
C VAL A 24 -7.83 17.86 -9.07
N PHE A 25 -6.98 17.42 -9.99
CA PHE A 25 -5.54 17.38 -9.79
C PHE A 25 -4.96 18.80 -9.89
N ALA A 26 -3.99 19.10 -9.03
CA ALA A 26 -3.28 20.37 -9.06
C ALA A 26 -2.11 20.36 -10.07
N ASP A 27 -1.67 19.18 -10.48
CA ASP A 27 -0.55 18.92 -11.38
C ASP A 27 -0.85 17.72 -12.31
N GLU A 28 -0.01 17.53 -13.34
CA GLU A 28 -0.11 16.40 -14.27
C GLU A 28 0.34 15.07 -13.64
N ASP A 29 1.07 15.11 -12.53
CA ASP A 29 1.56 13.92 -11.83
C ASP A 29 0.45 13.20 -11.06
N GLU A 30 -0.75 13.80 -10.98
CA GLU A 30 -1.94 13.27 -10.32
C GLU A 30 -1.74 12.98 -8.82
N ARG A 31 -0.71 13.59 -8.19
CA ARG A 31 -0.31 13.30 -6.81
C ARG A 31 -0.98 14.21 -5.80
N SER A 32 -1.31 15.43 -6.22
CA SER A 32 -1.88 16.45 -5.37
C SER A 32 -3.13 17.04 -5.99
N GLY A 33 -4.04 17.53 -5.16
CA GLY A 33 -5.31 18.07 -5.62
C GLY A 33 -6.43 17.85 -4.61
N ARG A 34 -7.66 18.04 -5.07
CA ARG A 34 -8.88 17.83 -4.28
C ARG A 34 -9.79 16.81 -4.92
N VAL A 35 -10.55 16.12 -4.10
CA VAL A 35 -11.67 15.30 -4.51
C VAL A 35 -12.97 15.95 -4.06
N GLU A 36 -13.91 16.05 -4.99
CA GLU A 36 -15.25 16.55 -4.76
C GLU A 36 -16.21 15.36 -4.82
N MET A 37 -16.94 15.12 -3.73
CA MET A 37 -17.96 14.09 -3.67
C MET A 37 -19.30 14.71 -4.06
N LEU A 38 -19.89 14.17 -5.12
CA LEU A 38 -21.14 14.66 -5.69
C LEU A 38 -22.32 13.83 -5.19
N ASP A 39 -23.43 14.51 -4.89
CA ASP A 39 -24.72 13.86 -4.63
C ASP A 39 -25.42 13.45 -5.93
N GLY A 40 -26.62 12.87 -5.83
CA GLY A 40 -27.40 12.42 -6.99
C GLY A 40 -27.85 13.53 -7.95
N ASP A 41 -27.72 14.81 -7.56
CA ASP A 41 -28.05 15.98 -8.37
C ASP A 41 -26.78 16.70 -8.90
N ASP A 42 -25.63 16.03 -8.90
CA ASP A 42 -24.31 16.57 -9.28
C ASP A 42 -23.83 17.77 -8.43
N ARG A 43 -24.37 17.97 -7.22
CA ARG A 43 -23.91 19.02 -6.31
C ARG A 43 -22.78 18.52 -5.43
N ILE A 44 -21.83 19.39 -5.12
CA ILE A 44 -20.71 19.07 -4.23
C ILE A 44 -21.24 18.96 -2.80
N ALA A 45 -21.40 17.73 -2.32
CA ALA A 45 -21.78 17.43 -0.96
C ALA A 45 -20.60 17.59 0.02
N ARG A 46 -19.39 17.25 -0.44
CA ARG A 46 -18.16 17.34 0.37
C ARG A 46 -16.92 17.53 -0.52
N ARG A 47 -15.89 18.17 0.05
CA ARG A 47 -14.55 18.28 -0.54
C ARG A 47 -13.51 17.77 0.45
N ASP A 48 -12.53 17.04 -0.07
CA ASP A 48 -11.33 16.67 0.66
C ASP A 48 -10.11 16.78 -0.25
N GLU A 49 -8.92 16.61 0.31
CA GLU A 49 -7.69 16.47 -0.48
C GLU A 49 -7.66 15.08 -1.14
N ILE A 50 -7.09 14.97 -2.34
CA ILE A 50 -6.94 13.69 -3.05
C ILE A 50 -6.22 12.66 -2.19
N ASN A 51 -5.24 13.10 -1.39
CA ASN A 51 -4.47 12.25 -0.48
C ASN A 51 -5.32 11.57 0.63
N THR A 52 -6.55 12.03 0.86
CA THR A 52 -7.45 11.40 1.82
C THR A 52 -8.07 10.13 1.25
N LEU A 53 -8.30 10.10 -0.07
CA LEU A 53 -8.87 8.98 -0.83
C LEU A 53 -7.84 8.16 -1.61
N SER A 54 -6.64 8.71 -1.86
CA SER A 54 -5.58 8.05 -2.63
C SER A 54 -4.66 7.17 -1.80
N ARG A 55 -4.83 7.17 -0.48
CA ARG A 55 -3.96 6.44 0.44
C ARG A 55 -4.49 5.04 0.72
N SER A 56 -4.48 4.18 -0.31
CA SER A 56 -4.46 2.74 -0.03
C SER A 56 -3.25 2.50 0.86
N ILE A 57 -3.47 1.96 2.07
CA ILE A 57 -2.39 1.53 2.95
C ILE A 57 -1.44 0.60 2.15
N PRO A 58 -0.11 0.63 2.35
CA PRO A 58 0.78 -0.36 1.74
C PRO A 58 0.32 -1.79 2.05
N CYS A 59 -0.04 -2.54 1.02
CA CYS A 59 -0.68 -3.85 1.18
C CYS A 59 -0.28 -4.84 0.10
N PHE A 60 -0.14 -6.09 0.52
CA PHE A 60 -0.09 -7.24 -0.37
C PHE A 60 -1.49 -7.60 -0.87
N THR A 61 -1.57 -8.45 -1.89
CA THR A 61 -2.81 -9.09 -2.30
C THR A 61 -2.73 -10.61 -2.10
N PRO A 62 -3.86 -11.33 -1.97
CA PRO A 62 -3.84 -12.78 -1.94
C PRO A 62 -3.07 -13.38 -3.12
N GLY A 63 -2.28 -14.42 -2.87
CA GLY A 63 -1.42 -15.04 -3.87
C GLY A 63 -0.02 -14.43 -4.01
N THR A 64 0.26 -13.25 -3.42
CA THR A 64 1.65 -12.80 -3.23
C THR A 64 2.37 -13.77 -2.31
N HIS A 65 3.53 -14.29 -2.72
CA HIS A 65 4.30 -15.24 -1.91
C HIS A 65 5.33 -14.50 -1.07
N LEU A 66 5.34 -14.74 0.24
CA LEU A 66 6.26 -14.13 1.19
C LEU A 66 7.26 -15.17 1.69
N ALA A 67 8.54 -14.82 1.67
CA ALA A 67 9.58 -15.73 2.12
C ALA A 67 9.57 -15.89 3.64
N THR A 68 9.55 -17.13 4.09
CA THR A 68 9.74 -17.52 5.50
C THR A 68 11.00 -18.39 5.62
N PRO A 69 11.54 -18.61 6.83
CA PRO A 69 12.63 -19.56 7.02
C PRO A 69 12.31 -21.00 6.59
N GLN A 70 11.04 -21.35 6.40
CA GLN A 70 10.57 -22.67 6.01
C GLN A 70 10.19 -22.76 4.52
N GLY A 71 10.36 -21.68 3.76
CA GLY A 71 9.93 -21.56 2.37
C GLY A 71 8.91 -20.43 2.17
N GLU A 72 8.48 -20.24 0.93
CA GLU A 72 7.51 -19.21 0.60
C GLU A 72 6.08 -19.63 0.99
N VAL A 73 5.31 -18.69 1.53
CA VAL A 73 3.89 -18.89 1.84
C VAL A 73 3.05 -17.76 1.26
N PRO A 74 1.80 -18.01 0.83
CA PRO A 74 0.91 -16.94 0.37
C PRO A 74 0.62 -15.92 1.49
N ALA A 75 0.58 -14.63 1.16
CA ALA A 75 0.40 -13.55 2.12
C ALA A 75 -0.92 -13.66 2.91
N ASP A 76 -1.98 -14.20 2.30
CA ASP A 76 -3.28 -14.42 2.93
C ASP A 76 -3.30 -15.59 3.94
N THR A 77 -2.23 -16.38 3.99
CA THR A 77 -2.04 -17.45 4.97
C THR A 77 -1.20 -17.04 6.18
N VAL A 78 -0.47 -15.92 6.09
CA VAL A 78 0.39 -15.41 7.17
C VAL A 78 -0.44 -15.01 8.39
N ARG A 79 0.00 -15.43 9.57
CA ARG A 79 -0.66 -15.14 10.86
C ARG A 79 0.32 -14.51 11.85
N PRO A 80 -0.19 -13.75 12.84
CA PRO A 80 0.62 -13.33 13.98
C PRO A 80 1.28 -14.54 14.63
N GLY A 81 2.60 -14.47 14.83
CA GLY A 81 3.38 -15.64 15.25
C GLY A 81 4.39 -16.11 14.20
N ASP A 82 4.03 -16.02 12.92
CA ASP A 82 4.87 -16.45 11.81
C ASP A 82 6.13 -15.59 11.69
N ARG A 83 7.13 -16.06 10.93
CA ARG A 83 8.38 -15.33 10.69
C ARG A 83 8.58 -15.08 9.21
N LEU A 84 8.82 -13.83 8.85
CA LEU A 84 9.15 -13.43 7.48
C LEU A 84 10.63 -13.08 7.38
N ILE A 85 11.26 -13.45 6.27
CA ILE A 85 12.62 -13.02 5.94
C ILE A 85 12.58 -11.51 5.68
N THR A 86 13.41 -10.77 6.42
CA THR A 86 13.66 -9.34 6.18
C THR A 86 15.09 -9.12 5.71
N ARG A 87 15.31 -8.00 5.01
CA ARG A 87 16.58 -7.67 4.39
C ARG A 87 17.70 -7.46 5.41
N ASP A 88 17.43 -6.64 6.44
CA ASP A 88 18.49 -6.11 7.30
C ASP A 88 18.54 -6.76 8.68
N ASN A 89 17.43 -7.33 9.15
CA ASN A 89 17.28 -7.81 10.52
C ASN A 89 17.02 -9.32 10.62
N GLY A 90 17.24 -10.06 9.53
CA GLY A 90 16.94 -11.49 9.45
C GLY A 90 15.46 -11.78 9.61
N ALA A 91 15.10 -13.01 10.02
CA ALA A 91 13.69 -13.38 10.08
C ALA A 91 12.95 -12.72 11.26
N GLN A 92 11.99 -11.84 10.98
CA GLN A 92 11.21 -11.10 11.98
C GLN A 92 9.82 -11.70 12.20
N LYS A 93 9.31 -11.62 13.44
CA LYS A 93 8.02 -12.18 13.82
C LYS A 93 6.88 -11.26 13.42
N VAL A 94 5.85 -11.80 12.78
CA VAL A 94 4.60 -11.08 12.49
C VAL A 94 3.85 -10.82 13.78
N LEU A 95 3.53 -9.55 14.04
CA LEU A 95 2.83 -9.09 15.23
C LEU A 95 1.33 -8.93 14.99
N TRP A 96 0.95 -8.50 13.79
CA TRP A 96 -0.44 -8.30 13.41
C TRP A 96 -0.62 -8.44 11.89
N CYS A 97 -1.80 -8.93 11.48
CA CYS A 97 -2.22 -8.98 10.08
C CYS A 97 -3.57 -8.27 9.95
N GLY A 98 -3.64 -7.28 9.08
CA GLY A 98 -4.86 -6.57 8.74
C GLY A 98 -5.39 -6.95 7.36
N ARG A 99 -6.68 -6.71 7.15
CA ARG A 99 -7.32 -6.94 5.87
C ARG A 99 -8.41 -5.91 5.60
N VAL A 100 -8.42 -5.38 4.38
CA VAL A 100 -9.52 -4.58 3.85
C VAL A 100 -9.92 -5.09 2.46
N CYS A 101 -11.20 -5.02 2.14
CA CYS A 101 -11.74 -5.50 0.87
C CYS A 101 -12.53 -4.37 0.19
N TYR A 102 -12.25 -4.13 -1.09
CA TYR A 102 -12.96 -3.14 -1.89
C TYR A 102 -13.65 -3.81 -3.07
N GLY A 103 -14.97 -3.64 -3.14
CA GLY A 103 -15.78 -4.12 -4.26
C GLY A 103 -15.76 -3.20 -5.47
N TRP A 104 -16.36 -3.65 -6.57
CA TRP A 104 -16.39 -2.97 -7.87
C TRP A 104 -16.91 -1.53 -7.80
N ARG A 105 -17.87 -1.21 -6.91
CA ARG A 105 -18.40 0.14 -6.75
C ARG A 105 -17.32 1.09 -6.23
N ALA A 106 -16.60 0.70 -5.18
CA ALA A 106 -15.50 1.49 -4.62
C ALA A 106 -14.36 1.67 -5.65
N LEU A 107 -13.99 0.60 -6.37
CA LEU A 107 -12.95 0.65 -7.41
C LEU A 107 -13.37 1.45 -8.66
N GLY A 108 -14.66 1.51 -8.94
CA GLY A 108 -15.26 2.32 -9.99
C GLY A 108 -15.23 3.81 -9.64
N LEU A 109 -15.67 4.15 -8.42
CA LEU A 109 -15.69 5.53 -7.92
C LEU A 109 -14.29 6.09 -7.69
N ASN A 110 -13.37 5.27 -7.18
CA ASN A 110 -12.01 5.71 -6.83
C ASN A 110 -10.95 4.87 -7.57
N PRO A 111 -10.47 5.34 -8.73
CA PRO A 111 -9.39 4.68 -9.47
C PRO A 111 -8.07 4.57 -8.71
N LEU A 112 -7.85 5.39 -7.68
CA LEU A 112 -6.64 5.40 -6.86
C LEU A 112 -6.60 4.22 -5.87
N LEU A 113 -7.69 3.45 -5.74
CA LEU A 113 -7.72 2.18 -5.00
C LEU A 113 -7.37 0.97 -5.86
N ARG A 114 -7.22 1.13 -7.18
CA ARG A 114 -7.01 0.02 -8.11
C ARG A 114 -5.60 -0.53 -7.97
N PRO A 115 -5.41 -1.85 -7.82
CA PRO A 115 -4.10 -2.42 -7.58
C PRO A 115 -3.18 -2.27 -8.79
N VAL A 116 -1.88 -2.28 -8.52
CA VAL A 116 -0.83 -2.28 -9.54
C VAL A 116 -0.33 -3.71 -9.71
N ARG A 117 -0.38 -4.20 -10.95
CA ARG A 117 0.20 -5.49 -11.35
C ARG A 117 1.56 -5.27 -11.99
N PHE A 118 2.51 -6.07 -11.55
CA PHE A 118 3.83 -6.26 -12.12
C PHE A 118 3.84 -7.63 -12.79
N ALA A 119 4.09 -7.67 -14.09
CA ALA A 119 4.30 -8.93 -14.80
C ALA A 119 5.62 -9.57 -14.33
N SER A 120 5.70 -10.90 -14.37
CA SER A 120 6.96 -11.61 -14.12
C SER A 120 8.10 -11.01 -14.98
N GLY A 121 9.23 -10.71 -14.34
CA GLY A 121 10.40 -10.10 -14.98
C GLY A 121 10.32 -8.59 -15.25
N SER A 122 9.23 -7.90 -14.92
CA SER A 122 9.03 -6.47 -15.27
C SER A 122 9.97 -5.49 -14.55
N LEU A 123 10.63 -5.90 -13.46
CA LEU A 123 11.60 -5.10 -12.70
C LEU A 123 13.06 -5.45 -13.05
N GLY A 124 13.27 -6.24 -14.11
CA GLY A 124 14.59 -6.65 -14.57
C GLY A 124 15.12 -7.88 -13.83
N ASN A 125 16.21 -8.47 -14.33
CA ASN A 125 16.88 -9.64 -13.74
C ASN A 125 16.00 -10.89 -13.54
N GLY A 126 14.87 -10.99 -14.24
CA GLY A 126 13.89 -12.06 -14.05
C GLY A 126 12.95 -11.84 -12.85
N LEU A 127 12.89 -10.62 -12.32
CA LEU A 127 12.08 -10.24 -11.17
C LEU A 127 10.93 -9.30 -11.56
N PRO A 128 9.75 -9.38 -10.91
CA PRO A 128 9.37 -10.40 -9.92
C PRO A 128 9.34 -11.81 -10.54
N GLU A 129 9.53 -12.85 -9.73
CA GLU A 129 9.60 -14.24 -10.24
C GLU A 129 8.25 -14.70 -10.80
N ARG A 130 7.16 -14.12 -10.30
CA ARG A 130 5.78 -14.36 -10.71
C ARG A 130 5.08 -13.02 -10.90
N ASP A 131 3.88 -13.05 -11.46
CA ASP A 131 3.06 -11.85 -11.49
C ASP A 131 2.73 -11.41 -10.06
N LEU A 132 3.13 -10.19 -9.71
CA LEU A 132 2.94 -9.61 -8.39
C LEU A 132 1.87 -8.52 -8.47
N THR A 133 0.91 -8.53 -7.55
CA THR A 133 -0.11 -7.48 -7.45
C THR A 133 -0.10 -6.88 -6.05
N VAL A 134 -0.03 -5.56 -5.96
CA VAL A 134 0.07 -4.82 -4.69
C VAL A 134 -0.79 -3.55 -4.72
N SER A 135 -1.02 -2.96 -3.55
CA SER A 135 -1.71 -1.66 -3.48
C SER A 135 -0.88 -0.54 -4.11
N PRO A 136 -1.50 0.52 -4.65
CA PRO A 136 -0.80 1.63 -5.30
C PRO A 136 0.34 2.28 -4.50
N ASN A 137 0.18 2.41 -3.18
CA ASN A 137 1.21 3.01 -2.34
C ASN A 137 2.18 2.00 -1.74
N HIS A 138 2.02 0.70 -2.02
CA HIS A 138 2.98 -0.31 -1.58
C HIS A 138 4.33 -0.03 -2.23
N ARG A 139 5.36 0.19 -1.42
CA ARG A 139 6.68 0.56 -1.93
C ARG A 139 7.53 -0.67 -2.21
N MET A 140 8.13 -0.65 -3.39
CA MET A 140 9.09 -1.63 -3.86
C MET A 140 10.50 -1.09 -3.58
N LEU A 141 11.38 -1.92 -3.00
CA LEU A 141 12.77 -1.55 -2.82
C LEU A 141 13.53 -1.80 -4.12
N LEU A 142 13.94 -0.70 -4.75
CA LEU A 142 14.64 -0.71 -6.02
C LEU A 142 16.03 -0.09 -5.87
N ARG A 143 16.91 -0.41 -6.81
CA ARG A 143 18.23 0.21 -6.92
C ARG A 143 18.29 1.10 -8.15
N GLN A 144 18.91 2.25 -7.97
CA GLN A 144 19.33 3.17 -9.02
C GLN A 144 20.80 3.48 -8.81
N GLU A 145 21.65 3.09 -9.76
CA GLU A 145 23.11 3.22 -9.64
C GLU A 145 23.62 2.63 -8.29
N ASN A 146 24.09 3.49 -7.37
CA ASN A 146 24.61 3.12 -6.06
C ASN A 146 23.64 3.45 -4.91
N ALA A 147 22.39 3.79 -5.21
CA ALA A 147 21.37 4.14 -4.23
C ALA A 147 20.23 3.12 -4.22
N GLU A 148 19.78 2.75 -3.01
CA GLU A 148 18.57 1.96 -2.79
C GLU A 148 17.45 2.88 -2.30
N MET A 149 16.24 2.63 -2.78
CA MET A 149 15.10 3.52 -2.56
C MET A 149 13.78 2.75 -2.58
N LEU A 150 12.85 3.18 -1.73
CA LEU A 150 11.48 2.71 -1.73
C LEU A 150 10.65 3.54 -2.70
N VAL A 151 10.11 2.88 -3.72
CA VAL A 151 9.30 3.54 -4.77
C VAL A 151 7.87 3.00 -4.71
N PRO A 152 6.85 3.86 -4.55
CA PRO A 152 5.44 3.44 -4.61
C PRO A 152 5.14 2.72 -5.92
N ALA A 153 4.34 1.65 -5.86
CA ALA A 153 3.97 0.91 -7.06
C ALA A 153 3.26 1.76 -8.13
N ALA A 154 2.44 2.74 -7.70
CA ALA A 154 1.77 3.68 -8.59
C ALA A 154 2.75 4.48 -9.46
N ASP A 155 3.93 4.79 -8.93
CA ASP A 155 4.97 5.58 -9.61
C ASP A 155 5.71 4.76 -10.68
N LEU A 156 5.51 3.44 -10.69
CA LEU A 156 6.11 2.53 -11.66
C LEU A 156 5.16 2.19 -12.81
N VAL A 157 3.89 2.63 -12.74
CA VAL A 157 2.88 2.43 -13.78
C VAL A 157 3.32 3.10 -15.08
N GLY A 158 3.13 2.41 -16.21
CA GLY A 158 3.54 2.90 -17.53
C GLY A 158 4.91 2.38 -17.97
N ARG A 159 5.69 1.79 -17.05
CA ARG A 159 6.85 0.98 -17.42
C ARG A 159 6.41 -0.35 -18.06
N PRO A 160 7.24 -0.96 -18.94
CA PRO A 160 6.90 -2.23 -19.57
C PRO A 160 6.53 -3.31 -18.55
N GLY A 161 5.34 -3.90 -18.72
CA GLY A 161 4.82 -4.96 -17.83
C GLY A 161 4.26 -4.49 -16.49
N ILE A 162 4.17 -3.17 -16.24
CA ILE A 162 3.66 -2.61 -14.98
C ILE A 162 2.44 -1.73 -15.26
N GLY A 163 1.30 -2.06 -14.67
CA GLY A 163 0.06 -1.35 -14.93
C GLY A 163 -1.01 -1.51 -13.85
N ARG A 164 -1.95 -0.58 -13.81
CA ARG A 164 -3.14 -0.68 -12.97
C ARG A 164 -4.11 -1.70 -13.56
N ILE A 165 -4.71 -2.53 -12.71
CA ILE A 165 -5.79 -3.45 -13.11
C ILE A 165 -7.10 -3.05 -12.43
N THR A 166 -8.23 -3.35 -13.06
CA THR A 166 -9.56 -3.04 -12.52
C THR A 166 -10.32 -4.34 -12.24
N PRO A 167 -10.07 -5.00 -11.10
CA PRO A 167 -10.78 -6.23 -10.76
C PRO A 167 -12.21 -5.93 -10.29
N ARG A 168 -13.04 -6.97 -10.20
CA ARG A 168 -14.38 -6.85 -9.59
C ARG A 168 -14.32 -6.61 -8.09
N GLU A 169 -13.28 -7.10 -7.45
CA GLU A 169 -13.00 -6.93 -6.03
C GLU A 169 -11.51 -7.06 -5.82
N VAL A 170 -10.97 -6.37 -4.82
CA VAL A 170 -9.59 -6.56 -4.35
C VAL A 170 -9.57 -6.66 -2.84
N THR A 171 -8.82 -7.65 -2.34
CA THR A 171 -8.47 -7.75 -0.92
C THR A 171 -7.04 -7.28 -0.74
N TYR A 172 -6.84 -6.38 0.21
CA TYR A 172 -5.54 -5.85 0.60
C TYR A 172 -5.17 -6.34 2.00
N LEU A 173 -3.94 -6.81 2.14
CA LEU A 173 -3.40 -7.44 3.34
C LEU A 173 -2.27 -6.59 3.92
N GLN A 174 -2.42 -6.15 5.17
CA GLN A 174 -1.38 -5.45 5.91
C GLN A 174 -0.63 -6.44 6.79
N ILE A 175 0.70 -6.38 6.81
CA ILE A 175 1.54 -7.24 7.66
C ILE A 175 2.43 -6.36 8.52
N PHE A 176 2.21 -6.38 9.83
CA PHE A 176 2.93 -5.58 10.80
C PHE A 176 4.01 -6.40 11.51
N LEU A 177 5.22 -5.85 11.54
CA LEU A 177 6.41 -6.42 12.17
C LEU A 177 6.87 -5.48 13.32
N PRO A 178 7.81 -5.89 14.18
CA PRO A 178 8.29 -5.06 15.30
C PRO A 178 8.93 -3.74 14.84
N ARG A 179 9.38 -3.70 13.58
CA ARG A 179 9.89 -2.53 12.87
C ARG A 179 9.30 -2.50 11.47
N HIS A 180 9.38 -1.35 10.83
CA HIS A 180 9.17 -1.27 9.39
C HIS A 180 10.35 -1.94 8.68
N GLU A 181 10.07 -2.96 7.89
CA GLU A 181 11.08 -3.83 7.27
C GLU A 181 10.84 -3.97 5.78
N ALA A 182 11.90 -4.21 5.01
CA ALA A 182 11.77 -4.77 3.67
C ALA A 182 11.64 -6.30 3.78
N VAL A 183 10.52 -6.85 3.30
CA VAL A 183 10.24 -8.29 3.24
C VAL A 183 10.41 -8.80 1.81
N LEU A 184 10.79 -10.06 1.68
CA LEU A 184 10.95 -10.70 0.37
C LEU A 184 9.60 -11.25 -0.12
N SER A 185 9.08 -10.68 -1.20
CA SER A 185 7.79 -11.00 -1.82
C SER A 185 7.97 -11.35 -3.30
N ASP A 186 7.59 -12.56 -3.73
CA ASP A 186 7.75 -13.06 -5.12
C ASP A 186 9.15 -12.74 -5.74
N GLY A 187 10.20 -12.92 -4.93
CA GLY A 187 11.60 -12.66 -5.30
C GLY A 187 12.04 -11.19 -5.26
N VAL A 188 11.18 -10.24 -4.90
CA VAL A 188 11.51 -8.80 -4.79
C VAL A 188 11.39 -8.29 -3.36
N TRP A 189 12.22 -7.31 -3.00
CA TRP A 189 12.12 -6.63 -1.71
C TRP A 189 11.00 -5.58 -1.77
N SER A 190 10.07 -5.63 -0.83
CA SER A 190 8.99 -4.65 -0.69
C SER A 190 8.66 -4.37 0.77
N GLU A 191 7.97 -3.27 1.04
CA GLU A 191 7.79 -2.79 2.41
C GLU A 191 6.75 -3.59 3.22
N SER A 192 7.00 -3.76 4.52
CA SER A 192 5.98 -4.19 5.48
C SER A 192 5.07 -3.01 5.88
N PHE A 193 4.00 -3.27 6.62
CA PHE A 193 3.16 -2.19 7.12
C PHE A 193 3.91 -1.34 8.17
N GLU A 194 4.08 -0.04 7.91
CA GLU A 194 4.76 0.92 8.80
C GLU A 194 3.89 1.36 9.99
N ALA A 195 2.57 1.21 9.89
CA ALA A 195 1.61 1.67 10.87
C ALA A 195 1.74 3.16 11.22
N ALA A 196 1.99 4.07 10.25
CA ALA A 196 2.06 5.51 10.53
C ALA A 196 0.72 6.05 11.08
N PRO A 197 0.67 7.17 11.83
CA PRO A 197 -0.58 7.67 12.43
C PRO A 197 -1.72 7.85 11.42
N GLY A 198 -1.38 8.29 10.20
CA GLY A 198 -2.33 8.43 9.11
C GLY A 198 -2.86 7.10 8.57
N ASP A 199 -2.12 6.01 8.69
CA ASP A 199 -2.56 4.68 8.25
C ASP A 199 -3.41 4.01 9.33
N ILE A 200 -3.01 4.14 10.60
CA ILE A 200 -3.77 3.63 11.74
C ILE A 200 -5.17 4.23 11.75
N SER A 201 -5.31 5.52 11.48
CA SER A 201 -6.61 6.19 11.51
C SER A 201 -7.61 5.61 10.50
N ARG A 202 -7.13 5.02 9.40
CA ARG A 202 -7.95 4.38 8.36
C ARG A 202 -8.34 2.93 8.66
N LEU A 203 -7.72 2.30 9.65
CA LEU A 203 -8.07 0.95 10.07
C LEU A 203 -9.44 0.93 10.77
N SER A 204 -10.09 -0.23 10.77
CA SER A 204 -11.29 -0.44 11.58
C SER A 204 -11.01 -0.21 13.07
N GLU A 205 -12.02 0.09 13.87
CA GLU A 205 -11.81 0.27 15.31
C GLU A 205 -11.20 -0.97 15.97
N SER A 206 -11.67 -2.16 15.60
CA SER A 206 -11.10 -3.42 16.07
C SER A 206 -9.63 -3.59 15.68
N ASP A 207 -9.26 -3.21 14.45
CA ASP A 207 -7.87 -3.30 13.98
C ASP A 207 -6.97 -2.27 14.69
N ARG A 208 -7.48 -1.06 14.94
CA ARG A 208 -6.74 -0.04 15.71
C ARG A 208 -6.47 -0.53 17.13
N THR A 209 -7.45 -1.11 17.80
CA THR A 209 -7.28 -1.67 19.14
C THR A 209 -6.28 -2.82 19.13
N ALA A 210 -6.44 -3.80 18.23
CA ALA A 210 -5.53 -4.94 18.12
C ALA A 210 -4.08 -4.51 17.82
N LEU A 211 -3.91 -3.53 16.91
CA LEU A 211 -2.59 -3.00 16.58
C LEU A 211 -1.97 -2.23 17.75
N ALA A 212 -2.76 -1.48 18.52
CA ALA A 212 -2.28 -0.76 19.70
C ALA A 212 -1.79 -1.69 20.82
N GLU A 213 -2.34 -2.90 20.94
CA GLU A 213 -1.89 -3.91 21.90
C GLU A 213 -0.51 -4.50 21.55
N VAL A 214 -0.14 -4.50 20.27
CA VAL A 214 1.09 -5.16 19.78
C VAL A 214 2.16 -4.20 19.28
N ALA A 215 1.85 -2.92 19.07
CA ALA A 215 2.80 -1.92 18.61
C ALA A 215 3.76 -1.55 19.76
N PRO A 216 5.06 -1.92 19.72
CA PRO A 216 6.03 -1.41 20.68
C PRO A 216 6.24 0.09 20.51
N GLU A 217 6.79 0.77 21.53
CA GLU A 217 7.26 2.16 21.38
C GLU A 217 8.17 2.26 20.14
N ARG A 218 7.70 3.01 19.14
CA ARG A 218 8.35 3.15 17.84
C ARG A 218 9.78 3.65 18.03
N SER A 219 10.78 2.79 17.82
CA SER A 219 12.12 3.28 17.54
C SER A 219 12.10 3.83 16.13
N ALA A 220 12.36 5.13 15.96
CA ALA A 220 12.58 5.75 14.65
C ALA A 220 13.76 5.05 13.97
N ALA A 221 13.47 4.06 13.12
CA ALA A 221 14.47 3.51 12.21
C ALA A 221 14.68 4.54 11.09
N GLU A 222 15.94 4.74 10.74
CA GLU A 222 16.42 5.65 9.72
C GLU A 222 15.57 5.51 8.45
N ALA A 223 14.82 6.55 8.10
CA ALA A 223 13.92 6.55 6.96
C ALA A 223 14.69 6.13 5.69
N LEU A 224 14.30 5.01 5.08
CA LEU A 224 14.72 4.69 3.73
C LEU A 224 14.40 5.90 2.85
N ARG A 225 15.43 6.44 2.20
CA ARG A 225 15.35 7.77 1.59
C ARG A 225 14.33 7.76 0.44
N PRO A 226 13.45 8.77 0.37
CA PRO A 226 12.55 8.92 -0.75
C PRO A 226 13.32 9.25 -2.04
N ALA A 227 12.76 8.80 -3.16
CA ALA A 227 13.26 9.00 -4.49
C ALA A 227 13.33 10.47 -4.91
N ALA A 228 14.47 10.89 -5.46
CA ALA A 228 14.57 11.98 -6.43
C ALA A 228 15.80 11.75 -7.32
N ALA A 229 15.64 11.16 -8.52
CA ALA A 229 16.55 11.33 -9.66
C ALA A 229 16.12 10.49 -10.88
N ALA A 230 16.46 10.98 -12.07
CA ALA A 230 16.31 10.28 -13.36
C ALA A 230 17.38 9.18 -13.55
N GLY A 231 16.97 7.99 -14.02
CA GLY A 231 17.85 6.84 -14.28
C GLY A 231 17.09 5.51 -14.34
N ALA A 232 17.78 4.41 -14.70
CA ALA A 232 17.16 3.09 -14.75
C ALA A 232 17.02 2.49 -13.34
N LEU A 233 15.77 2.22 -12.94
CA LEU A 233 15.42 1.56 -11.68
C LEU A 233 15.35 0.04 -11.88
N GLU A 234 16.10 -0.73 -11.10
CA GLU A 234 16.15 -2.19 -11.18
C GLU A 234 15.83 -2.85 -9.84
N SER A 235 15.28 -4.07 -9.87
CA SER A 235 15.12 -4.88 -8.66
C SER A 235 16.47 -5.31 -8.09
N ILE A 236 16.54 -5.38 -6.76
CA ILE A 236 17.68 -5.90 -6.01
C ILE A 236 17.50 -7.40 -5.82
N ARG A 237 18.54 -8.19 -6.13
CA ARG A 237 18.49 -9.63 -5.85
C ARG A 237 18.58 -9.88 -4.34
N PRO A 238 17.85 -10.87 -3.81
CA PRO A 238 17.98 -11.33 -2.42
C PRO A 238 19.38 -11.86 -2.10
#